data_AF-A0A2U1L4P9-F1
#
_entry.id   AF-A0A2U1L4P9-F1
#
_cell.length_a   1.000
_cell.length_b   1.000
_cell.length_c   1.000
_cell.angle_alpha   90.00
_cell.angle_beta   90.00
_cell.angle_gamma   90.00
#
_symmetry.space_group_name_H-M   'P 1'
#
loop_
_entity.id
_entity.type
_entity.pdbx_description
1 polymer ?
#
loop_
_entity_poly.entity_id
_entity_poly.type
_entity_poly.pdbx_seq_one_letter_code
_entity_poly.pdbx_strand_id
1 'polypeptide(L)' 'MTTIPSPQLFIHGEWREPVKNNRIPVINPSTEQIVGDIPAAIVKPKNLKHVKYPKYPSIKNI' A
#
# COMPACT_ATOMS: atom_id res chain seq x y z
N MET A 1 -22.55 -10.57 9.00
CA MET A 1 -21.44 -10.51 8.02
C MET A 1 -20.67 -9.24 8.32
N THR A 2 -19.43 -9.36 8.80
CA THR A 2 -18.59 -8.19 9.11
C THR A 2 -17.95 -7.68 7.83
N THR A 3 -18.35 -6.50 7.39
CA THR A 3 -17.73 -5.79 6.26
C THR A 3 -16.33 -5.37 6.67
N ILE A 4 -15.31 -5.84 5.95
CA ILE A 4 -13.93 -5.36 6.12
C ILE A 4 -13.89 -3.91 5.65
N PRO A 5 -13.42 -2.96 6.47
CA PRO A 5 -13.36 -1.55 6.06
C PRO A 5 -12.41 -1.41 4.88
N SER A 6 -12.84 -0.71 3.83
CA SER A 6 -12.01 -0.41 2.66
C SER A 6 -10.98 0.67 3.02
N PRO A 7 -9.68 0.33 3.15
CA PRO A 7 -8.72 1.30 3.65
C PRO A 7 -8.46 2.41 2.63
N GLN A 8 -8.21 3.63 3.12
CA GLN A 8 -7.78 4.80 2.37
C GLN A 8 -6.32 5.17 2.74
N LEU A 9 -5.69 6.08 2.01
CA LEU A 9 -4.36 6.61 2.37
C LEU A 9 -4.51 7.64 3.48
N PHE A 10 -3.72 7.53 4.54
CA PHE A 10 -3.67 8.55 5.59
C PHE A 10 -2.55 9.55 5.30
N ILE A 11 -2.90 10.76 4.87
CA ILE A 11 -1.98 11.79 4.37
C ILE A 11 -2.31 13.13 5.04
N HIS A 12 -1.34 13.70 5.77
CA HIS A 12 -1.49 14.99 6.47
C HIS A 12 -2.70 15.06 7.43
N GLY A 13 -3.01 13.97 8.12
CA GLY A 13 -4.14 13.93 9.07
C GLY A 13 -5.50 13.61 8.44
N GLU A 14 -5.55 13.39 7.13
CA GLU A 14 -6.78 13.08 6.40
C GLU A 14 -6.72 11.71 5.74
N TRP A 15 -7.88 11.04 5.65
CA TRP A 15 -8.08 9.87 4.82
C TRP A 15 -8.41 10.29 3.40
N ARG A 16 -7.66 9.77 2.41
CA ARG A 16 -7.79 10.12 1.00
C ARG A 16 -7.70 8.89 0.11
N GLU A 17 -8.47 8.87 -0.97
CA GLU A 17 -8.34 7.82 -2.00
C GLU A 17 -7.01 7.91 -2.76
N PRO A 18 -6.44 6.78 -3.20
CA PRO A 18 -5.28 6.80 -4.08
C PRO A 18 -5.64 7.43 -5.42
N VAL A 19 -4.76 8.30 -5.94
CA VAL A 19 -5.00 9.10 -7.16
C VAL A 19 -5.36 8.26 -8.39
N LYS A 20 -4.89 7.01 -8.50
CA LYS A 20 -5.19 6.10 -9.60
C LYS A 20 -6.24 5.03 -9.26
N ASN A 21 -6.83 5.07 -8.07
CA ASN A 21 -7.70 4.04 -7.52
C ASN A 21 -7.09 2.61 -7.51
N ASN A 22 -5.78 2.49 -7.65
CA ASN A 22 -5.08 1.20 -7.63
C ASN A 22 -5.06 0.63 -6.21
N ARG A 23 -5.16 -0.70 -6.10
CA ARG A 23 -5.21 -1.42 -4.82
C ARG A 23 -4.35 -2.69 -4.88
N ILE A 24 -3.83 -3.12 -3.73
CA ILE A 24 -2.97 -4.31 -3.57
C ILE A 24 -3.73 -5.31 -2.70
N PRO A 25 -3.83 -6.60 -3.08
CA PRO A 25 -4.49 -7.60 -2.25
C PRO A 25 -3.73 -7.86 -0.95
N VAL A 26 -4.48 -8.06 0.14
CA VAL A 26 -3.96 -8.58 1.41
C VAL A 26 -4.14 -10.09 1.39
N ILE A 27 -3.02 -10.81 1.43
CA ILE A 27 -3.00 -12.28 1.42
C ILE A 27 -2.74 -12.76 2.85
N ASN A 28 -3.57 -13.67 3.34
CA ASN A 28 -3.31 -14.35 4.60
C ASN A 28 -2.16 -15.35 4.42
N PRO A 29 -1.02 -15.19 5.12
CA PRO A 29 0.12 -16.09 4.96
C PRO A 29 -0.15 -17.52 5.45
N SER A 30 -1.17 -17.75 6.29
CA SER A 30 -1.49 -19.10 6.79
C SER A 30 -2.39 -19.90 5.84
N THR A 31 -3.06 -19.24 4.88
CA THR A 31 -4.02 -19.88 3.97
C THR A 31 -3.82 -19.53 2.50
N GLU A 32 -2.92 -18.59 2.19
CA GLU A 32 -2.69 -18.02 0.86
C GLU A 32 -3.94 -17.38 0.22
N GLN A 33 -5.01 -17.17 0.99
CA GLN A 33 -6.25 -16.58 0.50
C GLN A 33 -6.21 -15.05 0.58
N ILE A 34 -6.89 -14.39 -0.37
CA ILE A 34 -7.13 -12.96 -0.33
C ILE A 34 -8.17 -12.67 0.76
N VAL A 35 -7.80 -11.86 1.75
CA VAL A 35 -8.68 -11.45 2.86
C VAL A 35 -9.12 -10.00 2.75
N GLY A 36 -8.65 -9.27 1.75
CA GLY A 36 -9.01 -7.87 1.52
C GLY A 36 -8.02 -7.19 0.59
N ASP A 37 -8.01 -5.86 0.59
CA ASP A 37 -7.12 -5.04 -0.21
C ASP A 37 -6.76 -3.72 0.49
N ILE A 38 -5.64 -3.11 0.07
CA ILE A 38 -5.15 -1.82 0.57
C ILE A 38 -4.90 -0.85 -0.59
N PRO A 39 -5.03 0.47 -0.38
CA PRO A 39 -4.81 1.46 -1.42
C PRO A 39 -3.32 1.55 -1.80
N ALA A 40 -3.03 1.51 -3.10
CA ALA A 40 -1.67 1.60 -3.63
C ALA A 40 -1.25 3.07 -3.79
N ALA A 41 -0.40 3.55 -2.89
CA ALA A 41 0.19 4.88 -3.03
C ALA A 41 1.14 4.93 -4.23
N ILE A 42 1.00 5.96 -5.07
CA ILE A 42 1.93 6.25 -6.17
C ILE A 42 2.57 7.61 -5.89
N VAL A 43 3.89 7.63 -5.79
CA VAL A 43 4.65 8.88 -5.68
C VAL A 43 4.77 9.46 -7.08
N LYS A 44 4.28 10.70 -7.29
CA LYS A 44 4.60 11.43 -8.53
C LYS A 44 6.09 11.74 -8.56
N PRO A 45 6.77 11.63 -9.73
CA PRO A 45 8.23 11.82 -9.87
C PRO A 45 8.78 13.09 -9.19
N LYS A 46 8.03 14.20 -9.24
CA LYS A 46 8.43 15.50 -8.68
C LYS A 46 8.59 15.51 -7.16
N ASN A 47 7.98 14.56 -6.45
CA ASN A 47 7.97 14.53 -4.98
C ASN A 47 8.96 13.52 -4.38
N LEU A 48 9.73 12.79 -5.20
CA LEU A 48 10.71 11.81 -4.70
C LEU A 48 11.84 12.44 -3.87
N LYS A 49 12.07 13.75 -3.95
CA LYS A 49 13.15 14.42 -3.22
C LYS A 49 12.99 14.34 -1.69
N HIS A 50 11.79 14.11 -1.18
CA HIS A 50 11.51 14.03 0.26
C HIS A 50 11.07 12.63 0.73
N VAL A 51 10.86 11.68 -0.20
CA VAL A 51 10.48 10.31 0.16
C VAL A 51 11.75 9.52 0.47
N LYS A 52 12.08 9.42 1.76
CA LYS A 52 13.06 8.44 2.24
C LYS A 52 12.43 7.06 2.14
N TYR A 53 12.54 6.41 0.98
CA TYR A 53 12.23 4.99 0.89
C TYR A 53 13.12 4.25 1.90
N PRO A 54 12.57 3.38 2.77
CA PRO A 54 13.41 2.45 3.52
C PRO A 54 14.21 1.67 2.47
N LYS A 55 15.54 1.76 2.53
CA LYS A 55 16.41 0.89 1.74
C LYS A 55 16.17 -0.52 2.23
N TYR A 56 15.27 -1.24 1.56
CA TYR A 56 15.22 -2.69 1.71
C TYR A 56 16.57 -3.23 1.24
N PRO A 57 17.28 -4.03 2.05
CA PRO A 57 18.48 -4.69 1.58
C PRO A 57 18.08 -5.50 0.35
N SER A 58 18.66 -5.16 -0.80
CA SER A 58 18.51 -5.98 -2.00
C SER A 58 18.91 -7.40 -1.62
N ILE A 59 17.98 -8.34 -1.73
CA ILE A 59 18.27 -9.76 -1.56
C ILE A 59 19.14 -10.14 -2.76
N LYS A 60 20.45 -9.94 -2.62
CA LYS A 60 21.43 -10.53 -3.51
C LYS A 60 21.59 -11.96 -3.04
N ASN A 61 20.95 -12.88 -3.75
CA ASN A 61 21.30 -14.29 -3.94
C ASN A 61 20.03 -15.14 -4.06
N ILE A 62 19.58 -15.34 -5.30
CA ILE A 62 19.09 -16.64 -5.81
C ILE A 62 19.72 -16.78 -7.20
#